data_AF-A0A924BUB8-F1
#
_entry.id   AF-A0A924BUB8-F1
#
_cell.length_a   1.000
_cell.length_b   1.000
_cell.length_c   1.000
_cell.angle_alpha   90.00
_cell.angle_beta   90.00
_cell.angle_gamma   90.00
#
_symmetry.space_group_name_H-M   'P 1'
#
loop_
_entity.id
_entity.type
_entity.pdbx_description
1 polymer ?
#
loop_
_entity_poly.entity_id
_entity_poly.type
_entity_poly.pdbx_seq_one_letter_code
_entity_poly.pdbx_strand_id
1 'polypeptide(L)' 'MQSVQKANTAIIEAARHQPEYRGMGTTVVLAWFQQDCVRIAHVGDSCAYLIRAGQIKQ' A
#
# COMPACT_ATOMS: atom_id res chain seq x y z
N MET A 1 -10.18 -4.51 0.20
CA MET A 1 -9.09 -5.06 -0.65
C MET A 1 -9.23 -4.71 -2.14
N GLN A 2 -10.44 -4.55 -2.67
CA GLN A 2 -10.67 -4.25 -4.09
C GLN A 2 -9.88 -3.02 -4.62
N SER A 3 -9.69 -1.97 -3.81
CA SER A 3 -8.96 -0.77 -4.23
C SER A 3 -7.48 -1.02 -4.52
N VAL A 4 -6.80 -1.85 -3.71
CA VAL A 4 -5.38 -2.20 -3.91
C VAL A 4 -5.21 -3.03 -5.18
N GLN A 5 -6.13 -3.97 -5.41
CA GLN A 5 -6.14 -4.77 -6.65
C GLN A 5 -6.36 -3.90 -7.89
N LYS A 6 -7.30 -2.95 -7.84
CA LYS A 6 -7.53 -1.99 -8.94
C LYS A 6 -6.29 -1.14 -9.23
N ALA A 7 -5.62 -0.62 -8.19
CA ALA A 7 -4.39 0.14 -8.35
C ALA A 7 -3.28 -0.72 -8.98
N ASN A 8 -3.11 -1.97 -8.53
CA ASN A 8 -2.15 -2.90 -9.11
C ASN A 8 -2.45 -3.19 -10.59
N THR A 9 -3.71 -3.43 -10.94
CA THR A 9 -4.12 -3.61 -12.34
C THR A 9 -3.77 -2.38 -13.18
N ALA A 10 -4.05 -1.17 -12.70
CA ALA A 10 -3.73 0.06 -13.42
C ALA A 10 -2.22 0.23 -13.66
N ILE A 11 -1.38 -0.11 -12.67
CA ILE A 11 0.09 -0.08 -12.82
C ILE A 11 0.56 -1.10 -13.85
N ILE A 12 0.04 -2.34 -13.78
CA ILE A 12 0.38 -3.39 -14.76
C ILE A 12 -0.05 -2.98 -16.17
N GLU A 13 -1.23 -2.39 -16.32
CA GLU A 13 -1.72 -1.91 -17.62
C GLU A 13 -0.85 -0.78 -18.15
N ALA A 14 -0.49 0.21 -17.33
CA ALA A 14 0.42 1.28 -17.72
C ALA A 14 1.79 0.73 -18.16
N ALA A 15 2.36 -0.19 -17.37
CA ALA A 15 3.64 -0.83 -17.67
C ALA A 15 3.64 -1.69 -18.95
N ARG A 16 2.46 -2.15 -19.39
CA ARG A 16 2.29 -2.91 -20.64
C ARG A 16 2.16 -2.02 -21.87
N HIS A 17 1.49 -0.88 -21.75
CA HIS A 17 1.15 -0.03 -22.90
C HIS A 17 2.18 1.09 -23.15
N GLN A 18 2.96 1.47 -22.15
CA GLN A 18 3.94 2.55 -22.24
C GLN A 18 5.35 1.96 -22.02
N PRO A 19 6.20 1.91 -23.08
CA PRO A 19 7.53 1.32 -23.00
C PRO A 19 8.41 1.92 -21.89
N GLU A 20 8.24 3.22 -21.59
CA GLU A 20 8.93 3.92 -20.51
C GLU A 20 8.61 3.38 -19.10
N TYR A 21 7.48 2.69 -18.93
CA TYR A 21 7.03 2.13 -17.65
C TYR A 21 7.24 0.63 -17.54
N ARG A 22 7.95 0.02 -18.49
CA ARG A 22 8.20 -1.42 -18.49
C ARG A 22 8.91 -1.85 -17.20
N GLY A 23 8.28 -2.76 -16.46
CA GLY A 23 8.80 -3.27 -15.18
C GLY A 23 8.57 -2.35 -13.98
N MET A 24 7.85 -1.25 -14.15
CA MET A 24 7.45 -0.36 -13.06
C MET A 24 6.58 -1.12 -12.04
N GLY A 25 6.84 -0.85 -10.77
CA GLY A 25 6.06 -1.31 -9.63
C GLY A 25 6.17 -0.32 -8.49
N THR A 26 5.32 -0.46 -7.49
CA THR A 26 5.38 0.37 -6.27
C THR A 26 4.90 -0.44 -5.07
N THR A 27 5.27 0.02 -3.88
CA THR A 27 4.75 -0.50 -2.61
C THR A 27 3.50 0.27 -2.21
N VAL A 28 2.74 -0.26 -1.25
CA VAL A 28 1.62 0.47 -0.64
C VAL A 28 1.55 0.16 0.85
N VAL A 29 1.27 1.18 1.65
CA VAL A 29 0.83 1.06 3.05
C VAL A 29 -0.37 1.98 3.23
N LEU A 30 -1.46 1.44 3.75
CA LEU A 30 -2.72 2.15 3.97
C LEU A 30 -3.14 2.00 5.44
N ALA A 31 -3.61 3.09 6.04
CA ALA A 31 -4.23 3.09 7.35
C ALA A 31 -5.67 3.58 7.25
N TRP A 32 -6.63 2.72 7.57
CA TRP A 32 -8.05 3.08 7.65
C TRP A 32 -8.45 3.22 9.12
N PHE A 33 -8.79 4.43 9.53
CA PHE A 33 -9.30 4.72 10.87
C PHE A 33 -10.82 4.57 10.90
N GLN A 34 -11.33 3.77 11.82
CA GLN A 34 -12.76 3.62 12.07
C GLN A 34 -13.00 3.51 13.57
N GLN A 35 -13.64 4.54 14.13
CA GLN A 35 -13.89 4.65 15.56
C GLN A 35 -12.59 4.42 16.36
N ASP A 36 -12.56 3.36 17.16
CA ASP A 36 -11.45 3.04 18.06
C ASP A 36 -10.48 2.00 17.47
N CYS A 37 -10.61 1.68 16.18
CA CYS A 37 -9.70 0.77 15.49
C CYS A 37 -9.04 1.40 14.25
N VAL A 38 -7.82 0.95 13.97
CA VAL A 38 -7.14 1.23 12.71
C VAL A 38 -6.89 -0.11 12.00
N ARG A 39 -7.19 -0.16 10.71
CA ARG A 39 -6.87 -1.31 9.85
C ARG A 39 -5.70 -0.93 8.96
N ILE A 40 -4.66 -1.76 8.97
CA ILE A 40 -3.50 -1.60 8.10
C ILE A 40 -3.59 -2.59 6.93
N ALA A 41 -3.32 -2.11 5.72
CA ALA A 41 -3.10 -2.96 4.56
C ALA A 41 -1.77 -2.56 3.91
N HIS A 42 -0.91 -3.52 3.60
CA HIS A 42 0.37 -3.25 2.96
C HIS A 42 0.69 -4.25 1.85
N VAL A 43 1.47 -3.79 0.88
CA VAL A 43 2.04 -4.60 -0.21
C VAL A 43 3.48 -4.14 -0.39
N GLY A 44 4.42 -5.08 -0.33
CA GLY A 44 5.85 -4.80 -0.34
C GLY A 44 6.42 -4.59 1.07
N ASP A 45 7.58 -3.95 1.11
CA ASP A 45 8.45 -3.76 2.27
C ASP A 45 8.32 -2.38 2.93
N SER A 46 7.38 -1.55 2.46
CA SER A 46 6.98 -0.35 3.20
C SER A 46 6.20 -0.73 4.45
N CYS A 47 6.45 -0.01 5.56
CA CYS A 47 6.00 -0.39 6.89
C CYS A 47 5.10 0.67 7.52
N ALA A 48 4.14 0.23 8.35
CA ALA A 48 3.42 1.10 9.28
C ALA A 48 3.94 0.85 10.71
N TYR A 49 4.01 1.90 11.53
CA TYR A 49 4.35 1.78 12.94
C TYR A 49 3.29 2.47 13.80
N LEU A 50 2.90 1.83 14.89
CA LEU A 50 2.11 2.42 15.96
C LEU A 50 3.05 2.89 17.07
N ILE A 51 3.07 4.21 17.31
CA ILE A 51 3.76 4.82 18.44
C ILE A 51 2.71 5.20 19.48
N ARG A 52 2.76 4.56 20.66
CA ARG A 52 1.82 4.82 21.76
C ARG A 52 2.48 4.52 23.10
N ALA A 53 2.27 5.40 24.09
CA ALA A 53 2.80 5.25 25.45
C ALA A 53 4.32 4.98 25.51
N GLY A 54 5.10 5.67 24.68
CA GLY A 54 6.56 5.50 24.61
C GLY A 54 7.03 4.19 23.95
N GLN A 55 6.12 3.39 23.41
CA GLN A 55 6.42 2.13 22.72
C GLN A 55 6.20 2.29 21.21
N ILE A 56 7.00 1.53 20.43
CA ILE A 56 6.86 1.40 18.98
C ILE A 56 6.53 -0.06 18.65
N LYS A 57 5.53 -0.25 17.78
CA LYS A 57 5.14 -1.57 17.26
C LYS A 57 4.93 -1.49 15.75
N GLN A 58 5.46 -2.47 15.03
CA GLN A 58 5.14 -2.72 13.62
C GLN A 58 3.98 -3.71 13.52
#